data_AF-X0WP93-F1
#
_entry.id   AF-X0WP93-F1
#
_cell.length_a   1.000
_cell.length_b   1.000
_cell.length_c   1.000
_cell.angle_alpha   90.00
_cell.angle_beta   90.00
_cell.angle_gamma   90.00
#
_symmetry.space_group_name_H-M   'P 1'
#
loop_
_entity.id
_entity.type
_entity.pdbx_description
1 polymer ?
#
loop_
_entity_poly.entity_id
_entity_poly.type
_entity_poly.pdbx_seq_one_letter_code
_entity_poly.pdbx_strand_id
1 'polypeptide(L)'
;APYPVRLDYPSKQILGCGAEEKNTFCLTRDSFAFVSQHIGDMENQETLDHFTNTIELYKKLFRIEPEIIAHDLHPEYLPTKYAGELAAQNPRLKLVPVQHHHAHIAACLADNGVAGPVIGVALDGTGYGTDGHIWGGEFLVADYKGFTRVAHLEYLPIPGGALAIRKPYRTAVGYLEALGIGTDTKLPFMDNIDGEEIDIIKEQVEKGLNAPLTSSMGRLFDAVAALTGVRGVIDYEAQAAIDLETLAFTAEDET
;
A
#
# COMPACT_ATOMS: atom_id res chain seq x y z
N ALA A 1 -18.26 -5.28 -10.78
CA ALA A 1 -19.30 -4.59 -9.98
C ALA A 1 -20.58 -4.40 -10.81
N PRO A 2 -21.79 -4.34 -10.21
CA PRO A 2 -22.06 -4.29 -8.78
C PRO A 2 -22.75 -5.57 -8.27
N TYR A 3 -22.04 -6.70 -8.23
CA TYR A 3 -22.49 -7.84 -7.44
C TYR A 3 -21.94 -7.67 -6.02
N PRO A 4 -22.78 -7.60 -4.98
CA PRO A 4 -22.31 -7.36 -3.63
C PRO A 4 -21.58 -8.59 -3.07
N VAL A 5 -20.61 -8.32 -2.19
CA VAL A 5 -20.05 -9.35 -1.31
C VAL A 5 -21.04 -9.58 -0.18
N ARG A 6 -21.40 -10.83 0.07
CA ARG A 6 -22.29 -11.21 1.18
C ARG A 6 -21.45 -11.35 2.45
N LEU A 7 -21.89 -10.70 3.52
CA LEU A 7 -21.28 -10.78 4.84
C LEU A 7 -22.02 -11.83 5.69
N ASP A 8 -21.29 -12.54 6.55
CA ASP A 8 -21.86 -13.51 7.49
C ASP A 8 -22.51 -12.87 8.72
N TYR A 9 -22.54 -11.55 8.78
CA TYR A 9 -23.12 -10.76 9.86
C TYR A 9 -23.85 -9.53 9.29
N PRO A 10 -24.84 -9.00 10.03
CA PRO A 10 -25.44 -7.70 9.68
C PRO A 10 -24.44 -6.57 9.97
N SER A 11 -24.20 -5.74 8.97
CA SER A 11 -23.42 -4.51 9.04
C SER A 11 -24.33 -3.29 9.20
N LYS A 12 -23.78 -2.30 9.91
CA LYS A 12 -24.29 -0.92 9.88
C LYS A 12 -24.14 -0.33 8.47
N GLN A 13 -24.69 0.86 8.26
CA GLN A 13 -24.48 1.60 7.03
C GLN A 13 -23.14 2.33 7.11
N ILE A 14 -22.12 1.76 6.46
CA ILE A 14 -20.74 2.26 6.50
C ILE A 14 -20.28 2.61 5.09
N LEU A 15 -19.57 3.73 4.94
CA LEU A 15 -18.76 4.05 3.77
C LEU A 15 -17.28 3.74 4.08
N GLY A 16 -16.69 2.77 3.39
CA GLY A 16 -15.24 2.59 3.35
C GLY A 16 -14.67 3.35 2.15
N CYS A 17 -13.81 4.34 2.39
CA CYS A 17 -13.28 5.21 1.35
C CYS A 17 -12.16 4.56 0.49
N GLY A 18 -11.53 3.50 0.97
CA GLY A 18 -10.43 2.82 0.28
C GLY A 18 -9.08 3.53 0.45
N ALA A 19 -8.09 3.07 -0.32
CA ALA A 19 -6.73 3.60 -0.36
C ALA A 19 -6.55 4.67 -1.46
N GLU A 20 -5.36 5.25 -1.62
CA GLU A 20 -5.08 6.24 -2.66
C GLU A 20 -4.90 5.61 -4.05
N GLU A 21 -4.06 4.58 -4.15
CA GLU A 21 -3.82 3.87 -5.41
C GLU A 21 -4.89 2.81 -5.67
N LYS A 22 -5.23 2.63 -6.95
CA LYS A 22 -6.19 1.64 -7.46
C LYS A 22 -7.52 1.64 -6.69
N ASN A 23 -8.01 2.81 -6.33
CA ASN A 23 -9.08 2.98 -5.36
C ASN A 23 -10.38 2.27 -5.77
N THR A 24 -11.02 1.69 -4.77
CA THR A 24 -12.45 1.39 -4.76
C THR A 24 -13.02 1.82 -3.41
N PHE A 25 -14.23 2.38 -3.40
CA PHE A 25 -14.97 2.54 -2.16
C PHE A 25 -15.94 1.38 -1.95
N CYS A 26 -16.42 1.23 -0.71
CA CYS A 26 -17.42 0.23 -0.36
C CYS A 26 -18.53 0.87 0.48
N LEU A 27 -19.79 0.60 0.13
CA LEU A 27 -20.92 0.87 1.01
C LEU A 27 -21.45 -0.42 1.61
N THR A 28 -21.89 -0.41 2.85
CA THR A 28 -22.48 -1.59 3.49
C THR A 28 -23.93 -1.34 3.91
N ARG A 29 -24.75 -2.39 3.90
CA ARG A 29 -26.09 -2.39 4.48
C ARG A 29 -26.55 -3.83 4.70
N ASP A 30 -27.20 -4.10 5.83
CA ASP A 30 -27.66 -5.43 6.20
C ASP A 30 -26.46 -6.41 6.09
N SER A 31 -26.60 -7.54 5.41
CA SER A 31 -25.52 -8.50 5.21
C SER A 31 -24.79 -8.34 3.87
N PHE A 32 -24.68 -7.11 3.36
CA PHE A 32 -24.06 -6.84 2.05
C PHE A 32 -23.03 -5.72 2.08
N ALA A 33 -21.95 -5.93 1.34
CA ALA A 33 -20.93 -4.96 1.01
C ALA A 33 -20.93 -4.69 -0.50
N PHE A 34 -21.21 -3.46 -0.89
CA PHE A 34 -21.31 -2.97 -2.26
C PHE A 34 -20.01 -2.24 -2.63
N VAL A 35 -19.05 -3.00 -3.17
CA VAL A 35 -17.79 -2.45 -3.68
C VAL A 35 -18.02 -1.77 -5.03
N SER A 36 -17.44 -0.59 -5.21
CA SER A 36 -17.52 0.17 -6.45
C SER A 36 -16.78 -0.53 -7.59
N GLN A 37 -16.96 -0.03 -8.81
CA GLN A 37 -15.97 -0.27 -9.87
C GLN A 37 -14.62 0.36 -9.48
N HIS A 38 -13.55 -0.05 -10.16
CA HIS A 38 -12.25 0.60 -10.07
C HIS A 38 -12.37 2.08 -10.42
N ILE A 39 -11.96 2.94 -9.49
CA ILE A 39 -11.98 4.39 -9.65
C ILE A 39 -10.68 4.89 -10.29
N GLY A 40 -9.55 4.27 -9.96
CA GLY A 40 -8.21 4.66 -10.40
C GLY A 40 -7.38 5.23 -9.25
N ASP A 41 -6.28 5.90 -9.60
CA ASP A 41 -5.35 6.49 -8.63
C ASP A 41 -5.82 7.88 -8.21
N MET A 42 -6.00 8.07 -6.91
CA MET A 42 -6.59 9.27 -6.32
C MET A 42 -5.58 10.42 -6.21
N GLU A 43 -5.01 10.84 -7.33
CA GLU A 43 -3.92 11.84 -7.39
C GLU A 43 -4.38 13.25 -7.82
N ASN A 44 -5.59 13.38 -8.36
CA ASN A 44 -6.08 14.62 -8.97
C ASN A 44 -7.57 14.89 -8.72
N GLN A 45 -7.98 16.12 -9.04
CA GLN A 45 -9.36 16.59 -8.80
C GLN A 45 -10.38 15.84 -9.65
N GLU A 46 -10.04 15.50 -10.89
CA GLU A 46 -10.92 14.78 -11.80
C GLU A 46 -11.32 13.41 -11.25
N THR A 47 -10.35 12.69 -10.67
CA THR A 47 -10.58 11.37 -10.06
C THR A 47 -11.39 11.51 -8.77
N LEU A 48 -11.13 12.55 -7.97
CA LEU A 48 -11.93 12.86 -6.78
C LEU A 48 -13.38 13.21 -7.11
N ASP A 49 -13.62 13.98 -8.18
CA ASP A 49 -14.97 14.29 -8.65
C ASP A 49 -15.68 13.02 -9.12
N HIS A 50 -14.99 12.12 -9.84
CA HIS A 50 -15.57 10.84 -10.24
C HIS A 50 -15.93 9.97 -9.02
N PHE A 51 -15.02 9.88 -8.06
CA PHE A 51 -15.19 9.15 -6.80
C PHE A 51 -16.43 9.63 -6.03
N THR A 52 -16.52 10.94 -5.77
CA THR A 52 -17.62 11.53 -4.99
C THR A 52 -18.97 11.40 -5.68
N ASN A 53 -19.04 11.66 -6.99
CA ASN A 53 -20.26 11.48 -7.77
C ASN A 53 -20.73 10.01 -7.77
N THR A 54 -19.79 9.06 -7.83
CA THR A 54 -20.11 7.63 -7.81
C THR A 54 -20.60 7.19 -6.43
N ILE A 55 -20.04 7.71 -5.34
CA ILE A 55 -20.55 7.48 -3.98
C ILE A 55 -22.00 7.94 -3.86
N GLU A 56 -22.33 9.15 -4.31
CA GLU A 56 -23.70 9.67 -4.25
C GLU A 56 -24.67 8.84 -5.11
N LEU A 57 -24.22 8.34 -6.26
CA LEU A 57 -25.01 7.42 -7.08
C LEU A 57 -25.30 6.11 -6.33
N TYR A 58 -24.28 5.49 -5.72
CA TYR A 58 -24.44 4.23 -4.99
C TYR A 58 -25.32 4.40 -3.74
N LYS A 59 -25.17 5.51 -3.00
CA LYS A 59 -26.06 5.87 -1.87
C LYS A 59 -27.52 5.92 -2.30
N LYS A 60 -27.82 6.54 -3.44
CA LYS A 60 -29.19 6.61 -3.99
C LYS A 60 -29.69 5.24 -4.47
N LEU A 61 -28.87 4.53 -5.25
CA LEU A 61 -29.22 3.23 -5.84
C LEU A 61 -29.55 2.21 -4.75
N PHE A 62 -28.69 2.13 -3.74
CA PHE A 62 -28.84 1.17 -2.66
C PHE A 62 -29.59 1.73 -1.46
N ARG A 63 -30.05 3.00 -1.47
CA ARG A 63 -30.73 3.65 -0.33
C ARG A 63 -29.92 3.50 0.97
N ILE A 64 -28.68 3.97 0.91
CA ILE A 64 -27.72 3.93 2.01
C ILE A 64 -27.40 5.36 2.45
N GLU A 65 -27.57 5.62 3.73
CA GLU A 65 -27.16 6.82 4.44
C GLU A 65 -26.10 6.40 5.48
N PRO A 66 -24.80 6.49 5.14
CA PRO A 66 -23.76 6.04 6.05
C PRO A 66 -23.80 6.79 7.38
N GLU A 67 -23.66 6.05 8.49
CA GLU A 67 -23.47 6.61 9.83
C GLU A 67 -21.99 6.57 10.27
N ILE A 68 -21.19 5.74 9.60
CA ILE A 68 -19.76 5.57 9.83
C ILE A 68 -19.02 5.75 8.51
N ILE A 69 -17.88 6.44 8.55
CA ILE A 69 -16.94 6.52 7.43
C ILE A 69 -15.62 5.90 7.89
N ALA A 70 -15.23 4.81 7.24
CA ALA A 70 -13.94 4.16 7.41
C ALA A 70 -12.96 4.66 6.34
N HIS A 71 -11.73 4.96 6.73
CA HIS A 71 -10.68 5.46 5.84
C HIS A 71 -9.31 4.93 6.25
N ASP A 72 -8.33 4.99 5.35
CA ASP A 72 -6.95 4.61 5.64
C ASP A 72 -6.34 5.49 6.75
N LEU A 73 -5.36 4.97 7.48
CA LEU A 73 -4.61 5.77 8.45
C LEU A 73 -3.79 6.89 7.81
N HIS A 74 -3.43 6.79 6.53
CA HIS A 74 -2.61 7.81 5.88
C HIS A 74 -3.37 9.16 5.82
N PRO A 75 -2.84 10.22 6.48
CA PRO A 75 -3.58 11.48 6.63
C PRO A 75 -3.67 12.28 5.33
N GLU A 76 -2.70 12.11 4.42
CA GLU A 76 -2.62 12.92 3.22
C GLU A 76 -3.42 12.38 2.02
N TYR A 77 -3.92 11.14 2.10
CA TYR A 77 -4.70 10.51 1.04
C TYR A 77 -5.96 11.32 0.74
N LEU A 78 -6.27 11.55 -0.54
CA LEU A 78 -7.49 12.26 -0.94
C LEU A 78 -8.78 11.60 -0.37
N PRO A 79 -8.94 10.26 -0.39
CA PRO A 79 -10.09 9.61 0.27
C PRO A 79 -10.17 9.85 1.79
N THR A 80 -9.03 9.96 2.48
CA THR A 80 -8.97 10.28 3.91
C THR A 80 -9.39 11.72 4.18
N LYS A 81 -8.89 12.68 3.38
CA LYS A 81 -9.29 14.09 3.46
C LYS A 81 -10.78 14.27 3.19
N TYR A 82 -11.31 13.60 2.16
CA TYR A 82 -12.74 13.56 1.85
C TYR A 82 -13.58 13.05 3.04
N ALA A 83 -13.15 11.95 3.68
CA ALA A 83 -13.82 11.43 4.87
C ALA A 83 -13.84 12.48 6.00
N GLY A 84 -12.71 13.14 6.24
CA GLY A 84 -12.57 14.23 7.21
C GLY A 84 -13.55 15.38 6.96
N GLU A 85 -13.63 15.85 5.71
CA GLU A 85 -14.52 16.93 5.29
C GLU A 85 -16.00 16.57 5.50
N LEU A 86 -16.40 15.36 5.13
CA LEU A 86 -17.78 14.89 5.35
C LEU A 86 -18.16 14.88 6.83
N ALA A 87 -17.27 14.39 7.70
CA ALA A 87 -17.53 14.33 9.13
C ALA A 87 -17.56 15.73 9.77
N ALA A 88 -16.75 16.67 9.27
CA ALA A 88 -16.79 18.06 9.70
C ALA A 88 -18.13 18.73 9.36
N GLN A 89 -18.75 18.35 8.24
CA GLN A 89 -20.05 18.88 7.80
C GLN A 89 -21.25 18.23 8.53
N ASN A 90 -21.10 17.01 9.04
CA ASN A 90 -22.16 16.29 9.73
C ASN A 90 -21.63 15.62 11.02
N PRO A 91 -21.79 16.27 12.19
CA PRO A 91 -21.29 15.76 13.48
C PRO A 91 -21.85 14.39 13.92
N ARG A 92 -22.87 13.86 13.24
CA ARG A 92 -23.40 12.51 13.51
C ARG A 92 -22.59 11.41 12.84
N LEU A 93 -21.76 11.74 11.85
CA LEU A 93 -20.89 10.78 11.18
C LEU A 93 -19.71 10.44 12.09
N LYS A 94 -19.49 9.13 12.30
CA LYS A 94 -18.33 8.64 13.02
C LYS A 94 -17.22 8.30 12.03
N LEU A 95 -16.06 8.94 12.18
CA LEU A 95 -14.84 8.54 11.48
C LEU A 95 -14.17 7.36 12.19
N VAL A 96 -13.73 6.38 11.41
CA VAL A 96 -12.98 5.22 11.90
C VAL A 96 -11.75 5.03 11.01
N PRO A 97 -10.55 5.39 11.49
CA PRO A 97 -9.34 5.05 10.76
C PRO A 97 -9.08 3.54 10.82
N VAL A 98 -8.66 2.96 9.71
CA VAL A 98 -8.30 1.54 9.58
C VAL A 98 -6.90 1.45 8.99
N GLN A 99 -6.05 0.61 9.58
CA GLN A 99 -4.69 0.44 9.09
C GLN A 99 -4.68 -0.35 7.78
N HIS A 100 -3.85 0.08 6.83
CA HIS A 100 -3.81 -0.45 5.46
C HIS A 100 -3.67 -1.99 5.37
N HIS A 101 -2.69 -2.56 6.08
CA HIS A 101 -2.39 -3.99 6.05
C HIS A 101 -3.44 -4.81 6.82
N HIS A 102 -4.00 -4.24 7.88
CA HIS A 102 -5.15 -4.81 8.58
C HIS A 102 -6.38 -4.85 7.66
N ALA A 103 -6.60 -3.82 6.84
CA ALA A 103 -7.67 -3.80 5.86
C ALA A 103 -7.49 -4.90 4.79
N HIS A 104 -6.28 -5.13 4.29
CA HIS A 104 -5.98 -6.25 3.37
C HIS A 104 -6.34 -7.61 3.97
N ILE A 105 -5.92 -7.87 5.21
CA ILE A 105 -6.23 -9.13 5.90
C ILE A 105 -7.74 -9.24 6.18
N ALA A 106 -8.38 -8.18 6.65
CA ALA A 106 -9.81 -8.16 6.93
C ALA A 106 -10.66 -8.38 5.68
N ALA A 107 -10.24 -7.86 4.52
CA ALA A 107 -10.89 -8.11 3.24
C ALA A 107 -10.83 -9.60 2.87
N CYS A 108 -9.67 -10.24 3.03
CA CYS A 108 -9.51 -11.68 2.80
C CYS A 108 -10.40 -12.52 3.74
N LEU A 109 -10.47 -12.16 5.03
CA LEU A 109 -11.38 -12.80 5.99
C LEU A 109 -12.84 -12.68 5.56
N ALA A 110 -13.26 -11.49 5.13
CA ALA A 110 -14.64 -11.22 4.68
C ALA A 110 -15.01 -12.02 3.43
N ASP A 111 -14.11 -12.11 2.45
CA ASP A 111 -14.37 -12.86 1.21
C ASP A 111 -14.47 -14.38 1.45
N ASN A 112 -13.72 -14.89 2.44
CA ASN A 112 -13.69 -16.31 2.79
C ASN A 112 -14.68 -16.72 3.90
N GLY A 113 -15.44 -15.79 4.47
CA GLY A 113 -16.36 -16.07 5.58
C GLY A 113 -15.66 -16.59 6.85
N VAL A 114 -14.41 -16.18 7.07
CA VAL A 114 -13.61 -16.63 8.22
C VAL A 114 -13.75 -15.63 9.36
N ALA A 115 -14.15 -16.12 10.53
CA ALA A 115 -14.25 -15.33 11.75
C ALA A 115 -13.17 -15.71 12.77
N GLY A 116 -12.75 -14.71 13.55
CA GLY A 116 -11.79 -14.87 14.64
C GLY A 116 -10.35 -14.53 14.24
N PRO A 117 -9.40 -14.65 15.20
CA PRO A 117 -8.02 -14.27 14.98
C PRO A 117 -7.30 -15.23 14.02
N VAL A 118 -6.58 -14.66 13.05
CA VAL A 118 -5.69 -15.39 12.13
C VAL A 118 -4.28 -14.82 12.17
N ILE A 119 -3.31 -15.58 11.68
CA ILE A 119 -2.03 -15.03 11.24
C ILE A 119 -2.23 -14.58 9.80
N GLY A 120 -2.21 -13.28 9.56
CA GLY A 120 -2.23 -12.69 8.24
C GLY A 120 -0.85 -12.17 7.85
N VAL A 121 -0.47 -12.44 6.60
CA VAL A 121 0.77 -11.95 6.01
C VAL A 121 0.39 -10.95 4.92
N ALA A 122 0.81 -9.71 5.09
CA ALA A 122 0.48 -8.61 4.17
C ALA A 122 1.76 -8.11 3.52
N LEU A 123 1.91 -8.43 2.23
CA LEU A 123 3.07 -8.07 1.40
C LEU A 123 2.61 -7.05 0.34
N ASP A 124 3.17 -5.85 0.40
CA ASP A 124 2.76 -4.65 -0.34
C ASP A 124 4.02 -3.81 -0.68
N GLY A 125 3.86 -2.88 -1.62
CA GLY A 125 4.79 -1.80 -1.89
C GLY A 125 4.79 -0.71 -0.80
N THR A 126 3.63 -0.15 -0.43
CA THR A 126 3.61 1.02 0.47
C THR A 126 2.28 1.12 1.24
N GLY A 127 2.33 0.95 2.56
CA GLY A 127 1.22 1.34 3.43
C GLY A 127 1.67 2.12 4.66
N TYR A 128 0.81 3.02 5.15
CA TYR A 128 1.12 3.84 6.31
C TYR A 128 1.16 3.01 7.60
N GLY A 129 2.32 2.96 8.24
CA GLY A 129 2.53 2.29 9.51
C GLY A 129 1.95 3.07 10.69
N THR A 130 1.57 2.37 11.75
CA THR A 130 1.10 3.02 12.99
C THR A 130 2.20 3.75 13.75
N ASP A 131 3.46 3.50 13.40
CA ASP A 131 4.67 4.12 13.94
C ASP A 131 5.23 5.22 13.02
N GLY A 132 4.51 5.57 11.94
CA GLY A 132 4.92 6.59 10.97
C GLY A 132 5.94 6.11 9.93
N HIS A 133 6.36 4.85 9.97
CA HIS A 133 7.19 4.24 8.93
C HIS A 133 6.35 3.66 7.80
N ILE A 134 7.01 3.31 6.70
CA ILE A 134 6.35 2.64 5.58
C ILE A 134 6.35 1.13 5.82
N TRP A 135 5.16 0.54 5.84
CA TRP A 135 4.97 -0.90 5.96
C TRP A 135 4.76 -1.53 4.58
N GLY A 136 4.95 -2.84 4.50
CA GLY A 136 4.71 -3.62 3.28
C GLY A 136 5.24 -5.06 3.34
N GLY A 137 5.69 -5.53 4.50
CA GLY A 137 6.26 -6.86 4.69
C GLY A 137 5.89 -7.39 6.07
N GLU A 138 4.58 -7.44 6.33
CA GLU A 138 4.02 -7.51 7.68
C GLU A 138 3.44 -8.88 8.03
N PHE A 139 3.68 -9.32 9.26
CA PHE A 139 3.04 -10.49 9.86
C PHE A 139 2.19 -10.03 11.04
N LEU A 140 0.88 -10.16 10.91
CA LEU A 140 -0.09 -9.66 11.88
C LEU A 140 -0.91 -10.82 12.44
N VAL A 141 -1.16 -10.80 13.75
CA VAL A 141 -2.27 -11.57 14.34
C VAL A 141 -3.49 -10.65 14.34
N ALA A 142 -4.47 -10.93 13.49
CA ALA A 142 -5.56 -10.01 13.20
C ALA A 142 -6.94 -10.68 13.13
N ASP A 143 -7.98 -9.94 13.48
CA ASP A 143 -9.39 -10.25 13.23
C ASP A 143 -10.10 -8.99 12.68
N TYR A 144 -11.43 -8.97 12.57
CA TYR A 144 -12.15 -7.79 12.08
C TYR A 144 -12.06 -6.54 12.99
N LYS A 145 -11.69 -6.70 14.27
CA LYS A 145 -11.73 -5.63 15.27
C LYS A 145 -10.36 -4.97 15.47
N GLY A 146 -9.28 -5.70 15.21
CA GLY A 146 -7.94 -5.17 15.35
C GLY A 146 -6.87 -6.15 14.97
N PHE A 147 -5.63 -5.75 15.21
CA PHE A 147 -4.45 -6.54 14.90
C PHE A 147 -3.34 -6.31 15.93
N THR A 148 -2.43 -7.26 16.01
CA THR A 148 -1.13 -7.15 16.69
C THR A 148 -0.04 -7.46 15.68
N ARG A 149 0.90 -6.54 15.48
CA ARG A 149 2.07 -6.76 14.62
C ARG A 149 3.06 -7.67 15.36
N VAL A 150 3.33 -8.85 14.81
CA VAL A 150 4.18 -9.87 15.47
C VAL A 150 5.53 -10.07 14.81
N ALA A 151 5.65 -9.77 13.52
CA ALA A 151 6.93 -9.70 12.81
C ALA A 151 6.81 -8.79 11.59
N HIS A 152 7.95 -8.30 11.09
CA HIS A 152 8.05 -7.54 9.85
C HIS A 152 9.47 -7.63 9.30
N LEU A 153 9.67 -7.25 8.04
CA LEU A 153 11.00 -7.05 7.48
C LEU A 153 11.75 -5.96 8.24
N GLU A 154 13.06 -6.10 8.40
CA GLU A 154 13.90 -5.07 9.02
C GLU A 154 13.70 -3.72 8.32
N TYR A 155 13.66 -2.66 9.11
CA TYR A 155 13.48 -1.31 8.58
C TYR A 155 14.75 -0.86 7.87
N LEU A 156 14.64 -0.63 6.56
CA LEU A 156 15.74 -0.14 5.73
C LEU A 156 15.36 1.19 5.06
N PRO A 157 16.34 2.07 4.80
CA PRO A 157 16.09 3.39 4.25
C PRO A 157 15.71 3.34 2.77
N ILE A 158 14.83 4.26 2.36
CA ILE A 158 14.50 4.51 0.96
C ILE A 158 15.04 5.88 0.52
N PRO A 159 16.32 5.99 0.13
CA PRO A 159 16.98 7.28 -0.12
C PRO A 159 16.40 8.02 -1.35
N GLY A 160 15.79 9.17 -1.09
CA GLY A 160 15.06 9.97 -2.08
C GLY A 160 13.55 9.70 -2.14
N GLY A 161 13.01 8.88 -1.23
CA GLY A 161 11.57 8.62 -1.11
C GLY A 161 10.96 8.13 -2.42
N ALA A 162 9.99 8.87 -2.98
CA ALA A 162 9.32 8.52 -4.23
C ALA A 162 10.28 8.33 -5.43
N LEU A 163 11.44 9.01 -5.44
CA LEU A 163 12.43 8.84 -6.51
C LEU A 163 12.99 7.42 -6.54
N ALA A 164 13.16 6.79 -5.38
CA ALA A 164 13.68 5.43 -5.28
C ALA A 164 12.66 4.37 -5.74
N ILE A 165 11.37 4.69 -5.75
CA ILE A 165 10.35 3.85 -6.39
C ILE A 165 10.60 3.82 -7.90
N ARG A 166 10.82 4.99 -8.53
CA ARG A 166 11.11 5.09 -9.97
C ARG A 166 12.50 4.58 -10.36
N LYS A 167 13.44 4.63 -9.42
CA LYS A 167 14.83 4.22 -9.61
C LYS A 167 15.22 3.16 -8.57
N PRO A 168 14.78 1.89 -8.73
CA PRO A 168 15.12 0.78 -7.84
C PRO A 168 16.59 0.65 -7.42
N TYR A 169 17.54 1.07 -8.28
CA TYR A 169 18.96 1.09 -7.90
C TYR A 169 19.25 1.93 -6.65
N ARG A 170 18.45 2.97 -6.37
CA ARG A 170 18.59 3.81 -5.16
C ARG A 170 18.28 3.00 -3.91
N THR A 171 17.22 2.20 -3.96
CA THR A 171 16.85 1.27 -2.88
C THR A 171 17.94 0.23 -2.68
N ALA A 172 18.48 -0.35 -3.77
CA ALA A 172 19.57 -1.32 -3.68
C ALA A 172 20.83 -0.73 -3.02
N VAL A 173 21.30 0.44 -3.46
CA VAL A 173 22.45 1.12 -2.84
C VAL A 173 22.17 1.47 -1.39
N GLY A 174 20.97 1.99 -1.09
CA GLY A 174 20.58 2.34 0.27
C GLY A 174 20.57 1.14 1.23
N TYR A 175 20.12 -0.03 0.74
CA TYR A 175 20.10 -1.26 1.53
C TYR A 175 21.52 -1.79 1.76
N LEU A 176 22.36 -1.81 0.73
CA LEU A 176 23.76 -2.25 0.87
C LEU A 176 24.54 -1.37 1.86
N GLU A 177 24.32 -0.05 1.83
CA GLU A 177 24.94 0.89 2.75
C GLU A 177 24.44 0.69 4.18
N ALA A 178 23.12 0.64 4.38
CA ALA A 178 22.52 0.46 5.71
C ALA A 178 22.90 -0.87 6.37
N LEU A 179 23.11 -1.92 5.57
CA LEU A 179 23.53 -3.25 6.03
C LEU A 179 25.06 -3.38 6.19
N GLY A 180 25.84 -2.34 5.89
CA GLY A 180 27.30 -2.35 6.01
C GLY A 180 28.01 -3.26 5.00
N ILE A 181 27.34 -3.63 3.91
CA ILE A 181 27.91 -4.43 2.81
C ILE A 181 28.75 -3.53 1.90
N GLY A 182 28.33 -2.27 1.75
CA GLY A 182 28.97 -1.29 0.86
C GLY A 182 28.72 -1.60 -0.62
N THR A 183 29.34 -0.80 -1.49
CA THR A 183 29.15 -0.87 -2.95
C THR A 183 30.47 -1.09 -3.69
N ASP A 184 31.43 -1.76 -3.05
CA ASP A 184 32.79 -1.92 -3.61
C ASP A 184 32.85 -2.99 -4.71
N THR A 185 31.85 -3.86 -4.78
CA THR A 185 31.68 -4.83 -5.87
C THR A 185 31.04 -4.18 -7.09
N LYS A 186 31.48 -4.56 -8.29
CA LYS A 186 30.85 -4.11 -9.53
C LYS A 186 29.40 -4.62 -9.64
N LEU A 187 28.43 -3.73 -9.40
CA LEU A 187 27.00 -4.03 -9.53
C LEU A 187 26.50 -3.76 -10.95
N PRO A 188 25.48 -4.49 -11.44
CA PRO A 188 25.01 -4.37 -12.82
C PRO A 188 24.57 -2.97 -13.25
N PHE A 189 24.05 -2.18 -12.31
CA PHE A 189 23.57 -0.82 -12.58
C PHE A 189 24.67 0.26 -12.54
N MET A 190 25.86 -0.03 -12.01
CA MET A 190 26.91 0.98 -11.80
C MET A 190 27.45 1.57 -13.10
N ASP A 191 27.50 0.79 -14.18
CA ASP A 191 28.04 1.27 -15.46
C ASP A 191 27.16 2.38 -16.09
N ASN A 192 25.91 2.53 -15.62
CA ASN A 192 24.92 3.47 -16.15
C ASN A 192 24.57 4.62 -15.19
N ILE A 193 25.25 4.71 -14.05
CA ILE A 193 24.95 5.70 -12.99
C ILE A 193 26.21 6.49 -12.67
N ASP A 194 26.04 7.79 -12.46
CA ASP A 194 27.12 8.68 -12.05
C ASP A 194 27.60 8.33 -10.63
N GLY A 195 28.91 8.31 -10.42
CA GLY A 195 29.51 8.07 -9.10
C GLY A 195 29.05 9.09 -8.07
N GLU A 196 28.86 10.35 -8.47
CA GLU A 196 28.31 11.39 -7.60
C GLU A 196 26.89 11.05 -7.10
N GLU A 197 26.05 10.42 -7.93
CA GLU A 197 24.72 10.01 -7.49
C GLU A 197 24.78 8.91 -6.42
N ILE A 198 25.73 7.98 -6.53
CA ILE A 198 25.95 6.93 -5.53
C ILE A 198 26.41 7.54 -4.20
N ASP A 199 27.35 8.48 -4.22
CA ASP A 199 27.85 9.14 -3.03
C ASP A 199 26.74 9.94 -2.32
N ILE A 200 25.88 10.63 -3.08
CA ILE A 200 24.70 11.31 -2.54
C ILE A 200 23.74 10.32 -1.86
N ILE A 201 23.50 9.15 -2.46
CA ILE A 201 22.62 8.13 -1.85
C ILE A 201 23.20 7.64 -0.52
N LYS A 202 24.50 7.38 -0.45
CA LYS A 202 25.19 6.98 0.78
C LYS A 202 25.06 8.06 1.87
N GLU A 203 25.31 9.31 1.50
CA GLU A 203 25.18 10.44 2.42
C GLU A 203 23.72 10.60 2.94
N GLN A 204 22.72 10.37 2.08
CA GLN A 204 21.31 10.37 2.48
C GLN A 204 21.01 9.30 3.53
N VAL A 205 21.58 8.10 3.37
CA VAL A 205 21.43 6.98 4.31
C VAL A 205 22.12 7.29 5.63
N GLU A 206 23.39 7.67 5.61
CA GLU A 206 24.18 7.97 6.80
C GLU A 206 23.57 9.09 7.66
N LYS A 207 23.02 10.13 7.00
CA LYS A 207 22.47 11.31 7.69
C LYS A 207 20.96 11.23 7.90
N GLY A 208 20.28 10.20 7.40
CA GLY A 208 18.82 10.09 7.44
C GLY A 208 18.09 11.20 6.69
N LEU A 209 18.69 11.76 5.63
CA LEU A 209 18.14 12.90 4.88
C LEU A 209 17.27 12.40 3.73
N ASN A 210 15.97 12.70 3.77
CA ASN A 210 14.99 12.24 2.78
C ASN A 210 15.08 10.72 2.51
N ALA A 211 15.35 9.95 3.57
CA ALA A 211 15.52 8.51 3.53
C ALA A 211 14.55 7.85 4.54
N PRO A 212 13.22 7.92 4.30
CA PRO A 212 12.25 7.29 5.19
C PRO A 212 12.53 5.79 5.29
N LEU A 213 12.27 5.22 6.47
CA LEU A 213 12.45 3.79 6.68
C LEU A 213 11.23 3.00 6.18
N THR A 214 11.50 1.83 5.62
CA THR A 214 10.49 0.91 5.13
C THR A 214 10.75 -0.53 5.53
N SER A 215 9.67 -1.28 5.70
CA SER A 215 9.65 -2.73 5.85
C SER A 215 8.96 -3.40 4.64
N SER A 216 8.95 -2.71 3.50
CA SER A 216 8.21 -3.10 2.30
C SER A 216 8.81 -4.29 1.57
N MET A 217 7.97 -5.29 1.29
CA MET A 217 8.31 -6.40 0.40
C MET A 217 8.49 -5.92 -1.04
N GLY A 218 7.65 -4.99 -1.52
CA GLY A 218 7.81 -4.43 -2.86
C GLY A 218 9.16 -3.73 -3.05
N ARG A 219 9.63 -2.99 -2.03
CA ARG A 219 10.96 -2.34 -2.07
C ARG A 219 12.10 -3.35 -2.01
N LEU A 220 11.92 -4.46 -1.29
CA LEU A 220 12.88 -5.57 -1.34
C LEU A 220 12.97 -6.19 -2.73
N PHE A 221 11.83 -6.43 -3.40
CA PHE A 221 11.81 -6.91 -4.80
C PHE A 221 12.50 -5.93 -5.74
N ASP A 222 12.22 -4.63 -5.61
CA ASP A 222 12.88 -3.58 -6.40
C ASP A 222 14.41 -3.61 -6.21
N ALA A 223 14.88 -3.72 -4.96
CA ALA A 223 16.31 -3.80 -4.66
C ALA A 223 16.95 -5.04 -5.28
N VAL A 224 16.32 -6.21 -5.14
CA VAL A 224 16.82 -7.47 -5.72
C VAL A 224 16.86 -7.37 -7.26
N ALA A 225 15.80 -6.87 -7.89
CA ALA A 225 15.74 -6.70 -9.34
C ALA A 225 16.85 -5.77 -9.86
N ALA A 226 17.19 -4.72 -9.11
CA ALA A 226 18.32 -3.87 -9.45
C ALA A 226 19.67 -4.60 -9.27
N LEU A 227 19.86 -5.27 -8.13
CA LEU A 227 21.10 -6.00 -7.81
C LEU A 227 21.40 -7.12 -8.80
N THR A 228 20.37 -7.80 -9.31
CA THR A 228 20.51 -8.86 -10.33
C THR A 228 20.58 -8.33 -11.75
N GLY A 229 20.46 -7.01 -11.95
CA GLY A 229 20.52 -6.37 -13.26
C GLY A 229 19.26 -6.53 -14.12
N VAL A 230 18.16 -7.01 -13.53
CA VAL A 230 16.86 -7.15 -14.21
C VAL A 230 16.27 -5.78 -14.51
N ARG A 231 16.21 -4.90 -13.51
CA ARG A 231 15.59 -3.57 -13.66
C ARG A 231 16.13 -2.59 -12.63
N GLY A 232 16.85 -1.56 -13.10
CA GLY A 232 17.34 -0.47 -12.24
C GLY A 232 16.45 0.78 -12.22
N VAL A 233 15.61 0.97 -13.25
CA VAL A 233 14.70 2.12 -13.44
C VAL A 233 13.38 1.59 -14.00
N ILE A 234 12.25 2.10 -13.52
CA ILE A 234 10.91 1.65 -13.93
C ILE A 234 10.09 2.76 -14.61
N ASP A 235 9.24 2.36 -15.55
CA ASP A 235 8.30 3.20 -16.30
C ASP A 235 6.91 3.21 -15.65
N TYR A 236 6.51 2.11 -15.01
CA TYR A 236 5.23 1.95 -14.34
C TYR A 236 5.39 1.22 -13.00
N GLU A 237 4.38 1.36 -12.14
CA GLU A 237 4.38 0.79 -10.79
C GLU A 237 4.58 -0.74 -10.81
N ALA A 238 5.35 -1.26 -9.86
CA ALA A 238 5.67 -2.68 -9.70
C ALA A 238 6.43 -3.37 -10.86
N GLN A 239 6.84 -2.64 -11.91
CA GLN A 239 7.53 -3.24 -13.07
C GLN A 239 8.76 -4.08 -12.69
N ALA A 240 9.61 -3.61 -11.79
CA ALA A 240 10.81 -4.35 -11.39
C ALA A 240 10.48 -5.68 -10.71
N ALA A 241 9.44 -5.70 -9.86
CA ALA A 241 8.95 -6.91 -9.23
C ALA A 241 8.36 -7.91 -10.25
N ILE A 242 7.55 -7.42 -11.20
CA ILE A 242 6.94 -8.24 -12.26
C ILE A 242 8.01 -8.84 -13.19
N ASP A 243 8.98 -8.03 -13.61
CA ASP A 243 10.08 -8.48 -14.47
C ASP A 243 10.92 -9.54 -13.75
N LEU A 244 11.18 -9.37 -12.45
CA LEU A 244 11.93 -10.32 -11.63
C LEU A 244 11.18 -11.65 -11.46
N GLU A 245 9.87 -11.59 -11.16
CA GLU A 245 9.01 -12.78 -11.05
C GLU A 245 8.98 -13.56 -12.37
N THR A 246 8.81 -12.86 -13.50
CA THR A 246 8.78 -13.48 -14.84
C THR A 246 10.08 -14.23 -15.13
N LEU A 247 11.23 -13.62 -14.80
CA LEU A 247 12.54 -14.27 -14.97
C LEU A 247 12.71 -15.49 -14.05
N ALA A 248 12.29 -15.38 -12.79
CA ALA A 248 12.37 -16.48 -11.83
C ALA A 248 11.53 -17.68 -12.29
N PHE A 249 10.33 -17.44 -12.81
CA PHE A 249 9.45 -18.50 -13.33
C PHE A 249 10.11 -19.27 -14.48
N THR A 250 10.74 -18.56 -15.42
CA THR A 250 11.43 -19.23 -16.55
C THR A 250 12.62 -20.09 -16.14
N ALA A 251 13.24 -19.81 -14.98
CA ALA A 251 14.38 -20.59 -14.50
C ALA A 251 13.95 -21.94 -13.91
N GLU A 252 12.73 -22.07 -13.39
CA GLU A 252 12.20 -23.33 -12.86
C GLU A 252 11.77 -24.30 -13.98
N ASP A 253 11.28 -23.79 -15.11
CA ASP A 253 10.88 -24.62 -16.27
C ASP A 253 12.08 -25.22 -17.03
N GLU A 254 13.31 -24.71 -16.81
CA GLU A 254 14.55 -25.23 -17.40
C GLU A 254 15.29 -26.26 -16.51
N THR A 255 14.74 -26.59 -15.33
CA THR A 255 15.30 -27.59 -14.38
C THR A 255 14.49 -28.89 -14.32
#